data_AF-A0A1F8F0I0-F1
#
_entry.id   AF-A0A1F8F0I0-F1
#
_cell.length_a   1.000
_cell.length_b   1.000
_cell.length_c   1.000
_cell.angle_alpha   90.00
_cell.angle_beta   90.00
_cell.angle_gamma   90.00
#
_symmetry.space_group_name_H-M   'P 1'
#
loop_
_entity.id
_entity.type
_entity.pdbx_description
1 polymer ?
#
loop_
_entity_poly.entity_id
_entity_poly.type
_entity_poly.pdbx_seq_one_letter_code
_entity_poly.pdbx_strand_id
1 'polypeptide(L)'
;MNKDSESLELLSGFLRFYSETGTEGGYWAFQDRRFIKENTTKFYCKKCYKYWDKDKYPDAPPPIGSRPVQVELAVPLNEVPLESIKNKTFKAPPMCQPNEHDFQLIGETSESFDGHHILKNNDWLSIYSKDNPAIMVWSGIIRLKKYPPFTENILGLWVHSDQIGVEEETWAKWFLEEYPATLVPYKKINASN
;
A
#
# COMPACT_ATOMS: atom_id res chain seq x y z
N MET A 1 -13.05 7.79 -40.77
CA MET A 1 -13.51 6.77 -39.81
C MET A 1 -12.81 7.04 -38.50
N ASN A 2 -13.58 7.41 -37.47
CA ASN A 2 -13.12 7.91 -36.17
C ASN A 2 -12.23 6.89 -35.45
N LYS A 3 -11.11 7.36 -34.88
CA LYS A 3 -10.15 6.54 -34.12
C LYS A 3 -10.02 6.97 -32.65
N ASP A 4 -10.97 7.75 -32.14
CA ASP A 4 -10.90 8.30 -30.77
C ASP A 4 -12.03 7.77 -29.90
N SER A 5 -12.17 6.44 -29.85
CA SER A 5 -12.85 5.78 -28.73
C SER A 5 -11.76 5.22 -27.83
N GLU A 6 -11.12 6.10 -27.05
CA GLU A 6 -10.31 5.65 -25.91
C GLU A 6 -11.28 5.06 -24.89
N SER A 7 -11.36 3.73 -24.84
CA SER A 7 -12.08 3.03 -23.79
C SER A 7 -11.51 3.44 -22.43
N LEU A 8 -12.36 3.96 -21.54
CA LEU A 8 -12.02 4.11 -20.13
C LEU A 8 -11.61 2.74 -19.59
N GLU A 9 -10.36 2.60 -19.17
CA GLU A 9 -9.84 1.34 -18.66
C GLU A 9 -10.40 1.09 -17.26
N LEU A 10 -11.14 -0.02 -17.12
CA LEU A 10 -11.62 -0.48 -15.83
C LEU A 10 -10.55 -1.35 -15.18
N LEU A 11 -10.02 -0.89 -14.06
CA LEU A 11 -9.03 -1.59 -13.25
C LEU A 11 -9.74 -2.43 -12.18
N SER A 12 -9.17 -3.58 -11.83
CA SER A 12 -9.67 -4.44 -10.75
C SER A 12 -8.54 -4.73 -9.76
N GLY A 13 -8.86 -4.64 -8.47
CA GLY A 13 -7.83 -4.59 -7.44
C GLY A 13 -8.40 -4.51 -6.04
N PHE A 14 -7.61 -3.92 -5.15
CA PHE A 14 -7.95 -3.75 -3.75
C PHE A 14 -7.58 -2.35 -3.29
N LEU A 15 -8.25 -1.87 -2.25
CA LEU A 15 -7.91 -0.61 -1.60
C LEU A 15 -6.72 -0.79 -0.67
N ARG A 16 -5.91 0.27 -0.49
CA ARG A 16 -4.79 0.29 0.46
C ARG A 16 -4.54 1.67 1.02
N PHE A 17 -4.13 1.72 2.28
CA PHE A 17 -3.51 2.90 2.85
C PHE A 17 -2.00 2.83 2.65
N TYR A 18 -1.44 3.83 1.97
CA TYR A 18 0.00 3.95 1.78
C TYR A 18 0.55 5.10 2.62
N SER A 19 1.41 4.79 3.58
CA SER A 19 2.12 5.77 4.40
C SER A 19 3.59 5.79 3.98
N GLU A 20 4.07 6.92 3.48
CA GLU A 20 5.50 7.09 3.21
C GLU A 20 6.23 7.41 4.52
N THR A 21 7.34 6.73 4.79
CA THR A 21 8.15 7.06 5.98
C THR A 21 8.87 8.39 5.76
N GLY A 22 8.66 9.33 6.68
CA GLY A 22 9.22 10.68 6.60
C GLY A 22 8.30 11.70 5.90
N THR A 23 7.12 11.29 5.42
CA THR A 23 6.06 12.23 5.06
C THR A 23 5.10 12.43 6.21
N GLU A 24 4.53 13.62 6.27
CA GLU A 24 3.65 14.12 7.32
C GLU A 24 2.21 13.56 7.19
N GLY A 25 2.05 12.38 6.59
CA GLY A 25 0.78 11.73 6.26
C GLY A 25 0.87 10.61 5.22
N GLY A 26 -0.26 9.93 5.02
CA GLY A 26 -0.46 8.86 4.03
C GLY A 26 -1.63 9.12 3.08
N TYR A 27 -1.74 8.24 2.07
CA TYR A 27 -2.65 8.34 0.95
C TYR A 27 -3.58 7.13 0.85
N TRP A 28 -4.82 7.40 0.50
CA TRP A 28 -5.76 6.39 0.03
C TRP A 28 -5.40 5.99 -1.41
N ALA A 29 -5.10 4.71 -1.60
CA ALA A 29 -4.65 4.17 -2.86
C ALA A 29 -5.45 2.93 -3.27
N PHE A 30 -5.38 2.63 -4.56
CA PHE A 30 -5.88 1.40 -5.17
C PHE A 30 -4.68 0.63 -5.72
N GLN A 31 -4.59 -0.66 -5.39
CA GLN A 31 -3.60 -1.57 -5.94
C GLN A 31 -4.22 -2.44 -7.03
N ASP A 32 -3.76 -2.26 -8.27
CA ASP A 32 -4.17 -3.09 -9.42
C ASP A 32 -3.63 -4.52 -9.26
N ARG A 33 -4.54 -5.50 -9.37
CA ARG A 33 -4.23 -6.92 -9.21
C ARG A 33 -3.25 -7.45 -10.27
N ARG A 34 -3.20 -6.83 -11.46
CA ARG A 34 -2.26 -7.22 -12.54
C ARG A 34 -0.79 -7.05 -12.13
N PHE A 35 -0.54 -6.23 -11.12
CA PHE A 35 0.79 -5.91 -10.60
C PHE A 35 1.09 -6.62 -9.27
N ILE A 36 0.24 -7.56 -8.87
CA ILE A 36 0.47 -8.46 -7.74
C ILE A 36 0.92 -9.81 -8.30
N LYS A 37 2.09 -10.29 -7.87
CA LYS A 37 2.66 -11.57 -8.28
C LYS A 37 3.05 -12.39 -7.07
N GLU A 38 3.18 -13.70 -7.23
CA GLU A 38 3.79 -14.55 -6.21
C GLU A 38 5.18 -14.00 -5.85
N ASN A 39 5.46 -13.86 -4.56
CA ASN A 39 6.74 -13.35 -4.09
C ASN A 39 7.76 -14.48 -4.12
N THR A 40 8.74 -14.37 -5.01
CA THR A 40 9.86 -15.30 -5.10
C THR A 40 11.20 -14.63 -4.86
N THR A 41 11.20 -13.32 -4.61
CA THR A 41 12.42 -12.49 -4.71
C THR A 41 12.65 -11.56 -3.53
N LYS A 42 11.63 -11.28 -2.70
CA LYS A 42 11.75 -10.40 -1.52
C LYS A 42 11.78 -11.20 -0.23
N PHE A 43 12.93 -11.17 0.44
CA PHE A 43 13.22 -11.92 1.66
C PHE A 43 13.58 -11.01 2.84
N TYR A 44 13.35 -11.47 4.07
CA TYR A 44 13.86 -10.87 5.29
C TYR A 44 14.61 -11.91 6.13
N CYS A 45 15.61 -11.48 6.88
CA CYS A 45 16.29 -12.35 7.83
C CYS A 45 15.52 -12.44 9.14
N LYS A 46 15.14 -13.64 9.59
CA LYS A 46 14.41 -13.83 10.86
C LYS A 46 15.16 -13.39 12.11
N LYS A 47 16.50 -13.32 12.04
CA LYS A 47 17.36 -13.01 13.18
C LYS A 47 17.67 -11.51 13.31
N CYS A 48 17.92 -10.84 12.19
CA CYS A 48 18.38 -9.44 12.16
C CYS A 48 17.50 -8.50 11.33
N TYR A 49 16.43 -9.02 10.74
CA TYR A 49 15.45 -8.29 9.90
C TYR A 49 16.05 -7.56 8.70
N LYS A 50 17.26 -7.94 8.25
CA LYS A 50 17.79 -7.47 6.98
C LYS A 50 16.88 -7.91 5.85
N TYR A 51 16.51 -6.96 4.99
CA TYR A 51 15.79 -7.16 3.75
C TYR A 51 16.73 -7.63 2.65
N TRP A 52 16.28 -8.46 1.72
CA TRP A 52 16.99 -8.80 0.50
C TRP A 52 16.00 -8.89 -0.66
N ASP A 53 16.26 -8.06 -1.68
CA ASP A 53 15.57 -8.12 -2.97
C ASP A 53 16.51 -8.78 -3.99
N LYS A 54 16.20 -10.03 -4.34
CA LYS A 54 17.01 -10.83 -5.24
C LYS A 54 17.01 -10.29 -6.68
N ASP A 55 15.92 -9.63 -7.10
CA ASP A 55 15.86 -9.03 -8.44
C ASP A 55 16.77 -7.81 -8.54
N LYS A 56 16.85 -7.03 -7.46
CA LYS A 56 17.70 -5.84 -7.40
C LYS A 56 19.16 -6.15 -7.07
N TYR A 57 19.40 -7.16 -6.23
CA TYR A 57 20.72 -7.54 -5.73
C TYR A 57 20.92 -9.06 -5.85
N PRO A 58 21.20 -9.59 -7.05
CA PRO A 58 21.26 -11.04 -7.27
C PRO A 58 22.40 -11.73 -6.53
N ASP A 59 23.53 -11.04 -6.33
CA ASP A 59 24.80 -11.65 -5.92
C ASP A 59 25.10 -11.58 -4.41
N ALA A 60 24.27 -10.91 -3.61
CA ALA A 60 24.44 -10.88 -2.16
C ALA A 60 23.17 -10.40 -1.45
N PRO A 61 22.93 -10.80 -0.18
CA PRO A 61 22.10 -9.97 0.69
C PRO A 61 22.71 -8.56 0.72
N PRO A 62 21.89 -7.50 0.75
CA PRO A 62 22.39 -6.14 0.56
C PRO A 62 23.49 -5.81 1.59
N PRO A 63 24.50 -5.02 1.22
CA PRO A 63 25.69 -4.79 2.02
C PRO A 63 25.35 -4.44 3.47
N ILE A 64 26.22 -4.83 4.41
CA ILE A 64 26.11 -4.46 5.83
C ILE A 64 25.91 -2.94 5.92
N GLY A 65 24.79 -2.49 6.50
CA GLY A 65 24.47 -1.07 6.62
C GLY A 65 23.63 -0.48 5.47
N SER A 66 23.22 -1.31 4.49
CA SER A 66 22.16 -0.92 3.56
C SER A 66 20.92 -0.60 4.37
N ARG A 67 20.49 0.67 4.34
CA ARG A 67 19.19 1.04 4.90
C ARG A 67 18.16 0.15 4.19
N PRO A 68 17.35 -0.66 4.92
CA PRO A 68 16.16 -1.21 4.29
C PRO A 68 15.44 -0.02 3.66
N VAL A 69 15.06 -0.14 2.39
CA VAL A 69 14.23 0.89 1.77
C VAL A 69 12.93 0.87 2.56
N GLN A 70 12.86 1.74 3.57
CA GLN A 70 11.65 2.12 4.28
C GLN A 70 10.75 0.96 4.70
N VAL A 71 11.32 -0.05 5.37
CA VAL A 71 10.49 -1.01 6.12
C VAL A 71 10.82 -0.80 7.59
N GLU A 72 9.98 -0.02 8.29
CA GLU A 72 10.20 0.26 9.71
C GLU A 72 10.22 -1.02 10.56
N LEU A 73 9.69 -2.14 10.05
CA LEU A 73 10.10 -3.49 10.39
C LEU A 73 9.66 -4.40 9.23
N ALA A 74 10.57 -5.08 8.52
CA ALA A 74 10.21 -6.21 7.65
C ALA A 74 9.81 -7.46 8.45
N VAL A 75 9.39 -7.26 9.69
CA VAL A 75 8.79 -8.31 10.49
C VAL A 75 7.32 -8.33 10.06
N PRO A 76 6.80 -9.48 9.60
CA PRO A 76 5.38 -9.55 9.33
C PRO A 76 4.65 -9.18 10.64
N LEU A 77 3.65 -8.31 10.56
CA LEU A 77 3.02 -7.66 11.73
C LEU A 77 2.47 -8.67 12.77
N ASN A 78 2.31 -9.93 12.38
CA ASN A 78 1.94 -11.08 13.19
C ASN A 78 3.10 -11.66 14.05
N GLU A 79 4.37 -11.38 13.73
CA GLU A 79 5.55 -11.85 14.47
C GLU A 79 6.10 -10.81 15.48
N VAL A 80 5.69 -9.53 15.41
CA VAL A 80 5.95 -8.54 16.48
C VAL A 80 4.71 -8.39 17.35
N PRO A 81 4.80 -8.61 18.67
CA PRO A 81 3.68 -8.29 19.55
C PRO A 81 3.37 -6.79 19.47
N LEU A 82 2.17 -6.43 19.01
CA LEU A 82 1.69 -5.04 18.92
C LEU A 82 1.91 -4.27 20.23
N GLU A 83 1.79 -4.96 21.37
CA GLU A 83 2.04 -4.41 22.70
C GLU A 83 3.49 -4.00 22.94
N SER A 84 4.47 -4.65 22.31
CA SER A 84 5.89 -4.26 22.41
C SER A 84 6.20 -2.98 21.64
N ILE A 85 5.49 -2.75 20.53
CA ILE A 85 5.59 -1.51 19.74
C ILE A 85 4.91 -0.37 20.50
N LYS A 86 3.67 -0.57 20.96
CA LYS A 86 2.90 0.43 21.73
C LYS A 86 3.64 0.89 22.98
N ASN A 87 4.28 -0.02 23.69
CA ASN A 87 4.99 0.28 24.93
C ASN A 87 6.44 0.77 24.71
N LYS A 88 6.88 0.95 23.45
CA LYS A 88 8.26 1.33 23.09
C LYS A 88 9.33 0.44 23.71
N THR A 89 9.02 -0.83 23.97
CA THR A 89 9.94 -1.80 24.59
C THR A 89 10.67 -2.66 23.57
N PHE A 90 10.43 -2.43 22.28
CA PHE A 90 11.11 -3.15 21.20
C PHE A 90 12.62 -2.92 21.26
N LYS A 91 13.37 -4.01 21.48
CA LYS A 91 14.83 -4.01 21.39
C LYS A 91 15.22 -4.32 19.95
N ALA A 92 16.10 -3.51 19.38
CA ALA A 92 16.65 -3.77 18.06
C ALA A 92 17.24 -5.19 18.00
N PRO A 93 16.98 -5.94 16.91
CA PRO A 93 17.52 -7.28 16.76
C PRO A 93 19.06 -7.24 16.65
N PRO A 94 19.76 -8.30 17.08
CA PRO A 94 21.20 -8.39 16.92
C PRO A 94 21.59 -8.43 15.43
N MET A 95 22.75 -7.86 15.09
CA MET A 95 23.29 -7.98 13.74
C MET A 95 23.86 -9.38 13.50
N CYS A 96 23.40 -10.07 12.45
CA CYS A 96 24.02 -11.32 12.01
C CYS A 96 25.36 -11.06 11.30
N GLN A 97 26.28 -12.02 11.39
CA GLN A 97 27.42 -12.09 10.49
C GLN A 97 26.97 -12.45 9.05
N PRO A 98 27.77 -12.15 8.02
CA PRO A 98 27.38 -12.34 6.61
C PRO A 98 26.86 -13.74 6.25
N ASN A 99 27.38 -14.79 6.90
CA ASN A 99 27.03 -16.18 6.59
C ASN A 99 26.01 -16.79 7.57
N GLU A 100 25.49 -16.01 8.51
CA GLU A 100 24.59 -16.49 9.58
C GLU A 100 23.13 -16.10 9.35
N HIS A 101 22.85 -15.42 8.24
CA HIS A 101 21.51 -14.99 7.87
C HIS A 101 20.60 -16.19 7.60
N ASP A 102 19.42 -16.17 8.22
CA ASP A 102 18.31 -17.09 7.96
C ASP A 102 17.18 -16.32 7.26
N PHE A 103 17.11 -16.41 5.93
CA PHE A 103 16.21 -15.64 5.09
C PHE A 103 14.89 -16.37 4.83
N GLN A 104 13.78 -15.65 4.95
CA GLN A 104 12.43 -16.12 4.61
C GLN A 104 11.70 -15.08 3.76
N LEU A 105 10.70 -15.51 2.99
CA LEU A 105 9.89 -14.61 2.18
C LEU A 105 9.11 -13.62 3.06
N ILE A 106 9.03 -12.37 2.64
CA ILE A 106 8.31 -11.29 3.35
C ILE A 106 6.78 -11.44 3.26
N GLY A 107 6.32 -12.42 2.49
CA GLY A 107 4.91 -12.73 2.26
C GLY A 107 4.78 -13.62 1.02
N GLU A 108 3.58 -14.12 0.78
CA GLU A 108 3.28 -14.98 -0.38
C GLU A 108 3.22 -14.20 -1.69
N THR A 109 2.93 -12.89 -1.63
CA THR A 109 2.83 -12.02 -2.81
C THR A 109 3.73 -10.80 -2.71
N SER A 110 4.12 -10.29 -3.88
CA SER A 110 4.90 -9.08 -4.06
C SER A 110 4.15 -8.15 -5.00
N GLU A 111 4.21 -6.86 -4.69
CA GLU A 111 3.48 -5.83 -5.41
C GLU A 111 4.46 -4.86 -6.07
N SER A 112 4.10 -4.38 -7.27
CA SER A 112 4.80 -3.33 -7.98
C SER A 112 4.15 -1.97 -7.74
N PHE A 113 4.98 -0.93 -7.59
CA PHE A 113 4.54 0.46 -7.56
C PHE A 113 3.83 0.92 -8.84
N ASP A 114 4.04 0.23 -9.96
CA ASP A 114 3.34 0.53 -11.22
C ASP A 114 1.82 0.30 -11.11
N GLY A 115 1.39 -0.58 -10.21
CA GLY A 115 -0.03 -0.84 -9.94
C GLY A 115 -0.62 0.02 -8.83
N HIS A 116 0.15 0.93 -8.23
CA HIS A 116 -0.36 1.82 -7.20
C HIS A 116 -1.00 3.06 -7.81
N HIS A 117 -2.29 3.23 -7.57
CA HIS A 117 -3.07 4.38 -7.99
C HIS A 117 -3.51 5.18 -6.77
N ILE A 118 -2.79 6.26 -6.45
CA ILE A 118 -3.27 7.24 -5.45
C ILE A 118 -4.56 7.86 -5.98
N LEU A 119 -5.63 7.80 -5.19
CA LEU A 119 -6.94 8.29 -5.58
C LEU A 119 -6.92 9.82 -5.80
N LYS A 120 -7.60 10.27 -6.85
CA LYS A 120 -7.69 11.68 -7.24
C LYS A 120 -9.13 12.07 -7.52
N ASN A 121 -9.40 13.37 -7.40
CA ASN A 121 -10.70 13.91 -7.78
C ASN A 121 -11.09 13.49 -9.20
N ASN A 122 -12.36 13.12 -9.36
CA ASN A 122 -13.00 12.64 -10.59
C ASN A 122 -12.75 11.18 -10.96
N ASP A 123 -11.89 10.45 -10.24
CA ASP A 123 -11.82 9.00 -10.40
C ASP A 123 -13.20 8.38 -10.07
N TRP A 124 -13.61 7.34 -10.80
CA TRP A 124 -14.79 6.55 -10.42
C TRP A 124 -14.34 5.30 -9.71
N LEU A 125 -14.78 5.11 -8.48
CA LEU A 125 -14.41 3.97 -7.65
C LEU A 125 -15.66 3.19 -7.25
N SER A 126 -15.57 1.86 -7.29
CA SER A 126 -16.59 0.96 -6.75
C SER A 126 -15.94 -0.03 -5.80
N ILE A 127 -16.53 -0.19 -4.62
CA ILE A 127 -15.99 -0.96 -3.49
C ILE A 127 -16.96 -2.10 -3.20
N TYR A 128 -16.44 -3.31 -3.04
CA TYR A 128 -17.21 -4.52 -2.81
C TYR A 128 -16.91 -5.09 -1.42
N SER A 129 -17.88 -5.80 -0.85
CA SER A 129 -17.73 -6.45 0.44
C SER A 129 -16.61 -7.50 0.40
N LYS A 130 -15.80 -7.53 1.45
CA LYS A 130 -14.78 -8.57 1.65
C LYS A 130 -15.38 -9.95 1.84
N ASP A 131 -16.48 -10.04 2.59
CA ASP A 131 -17.16 -11.31 2.90
C ASP A 131 -17.92 -11.85 1.69
N ASN A 132 -18.44 -10.95 0.85
CA ASN A 132 -19.17 -11.31 -0.35
C ASN A 132 -18.89 -10.30 -1.50
N PRO A 133 -17.93 -10.59 -2.39
CA PRO A 133 -17.55 -9.69 -3.48
C PRO A 133 -18.66 -9.38 -4.49
N ALA A 134 -19.80 -10.10 -4.47
CA ALA A 134 -20.97 -9.77 -5.28
C ALA A 134 -21.74 -8.55 -4.75
N ILE A 135 -21.50 -8.15 -3.50
CA ILE A 135 -22.18 -7.02 -2.86
C ILE A 135 -21.30 -5.78 -3.00
N MET A 136 -21.79 -4.78 -3.72
CA MET A 136 -21.17 -3.45 -3.77
C MET A 136 -21.59 -2.64 -2.54
N VAL A 137 -20.61 -2.28 -1.71
CA VAL A 137 -20.85 -1.53 -0.46
C VAL A 137 -20.81 -0.02 -0.68
N TRP A 138 -20.12 0.43 -1.73
CA TRP A 138 -20.07 1.84 -2.11
C TRP A 138 -19.67 2.00 -3.58
N SER A 139 -20.15 3.05 -4.24
CA SER A 139 -19.72 3.45 -5.58
C SER A 139 -19.94 4.94 -5.78
N GLY A 140 -19.00 5.59 -6.46
CA GLY A 140 -19.14 6.98 -6.81
C GLY A 140 -17.88 7.64 -7.36
N ILE A 141 -18.04 8.93 -7.63
CA ILE A 141 -16.95 9.80 -8.06
C ILE A 141 -16.17 10.27 -6.83
N ILE A 142 -14.86 10.12 -6.89
CA ILE A 142 -13.94 10.59 -5.86
C ILE A 142 -13.95 12.13 -5.79
N ARG A 143 -14.19 12.63 -4.59
CA ARG A 143 -14.22 14.04 -4.20
C ARG A 143 -13.51 14.18 -2.86
N LEU A 144 -12.25 14.55 -2.91
CA LEU A 144 -11.35 14.59 -1.76
C LEU A 144 -11.43 15.94 -1.03
N LYS A 145 -11.82 15.89 0.23
CA LYS A 145 -11.58 16.95 1.22
C LYS A 145 -10.12 16.80 1.67
N LYS A 146 -9.28 17.80 1.38
CA LYS A 146 -7.86 17.77 1.74
C LYS A 146 -7.63 18.31 3.14
N TYR A 147 -6.64 17.75 3.83
CA TYR A 147 -6.19 18.20 5.13
C TYR A 147 -4.79 18.81 5.06
N PRO A 148 -4.45 19.74 5.97
CA PRO A 148 -3.07 20.13 6.21
C PRO A 148 -2.20 18.92 6.61
N PRO A 149 -0.88 19.02 6.44
CA PRO A 149 0.05 18.02 6.97
C PRO A 149 -0.11 17.82 8.48
N PHE A 150 0.22 16.62 8.98
CA PHE A 150 0.06 16.22 10.39
C PHE A 150 -1.37 16.26 10.93
N THR A 151 -2.37 16.27 10.07
CA THR A 151 -3.76 16.15 10.52
C THR A 151 -4.04 14.70 10.88
N GLU A 152 -4.22 14.44 12.17
CA GLU A 152 -4.66 13.15 12.70
C GLU A 152 -6.15 12.92 12.41
N ASN A 153 -6.45 11.77 11.80
CA ASN A 153 -7.80 11.27 11.56
C ASN A 153 -8.22 10.30 12.69
N ILE A 154 -9.48 9.87 12.67
CA ILE A 154 -10.21 9.07 13.66
C ILE A 154 -9.51 7.75 14.09
N LEU A 155 -8.48 7.27 13.38
CA LEU A 155 -7.73 6.08 13.75
C LEU A 155 -6.27 6.33 14.16
N GLY A 156 -5.92 7.58 14.51
CA GLY A 156 -4.55 7.96 14.84
C GLY A 156 -3.61 8.01 13.62
N LEU A 157 -4.19 7.97 12.42
CA LEU A 157 -3.47 8.04 11.15
C LEU A 157 -3.39 9.49 10.68
N TRP A 158 -2.23 9.90 10.18
CA TRP A 158 -2.10 11.15 9.45
C TRP A 158 -2.52 10.93 8.01
N VAL A 159 -3.62 11.55 7.57
CA VAL A 159 -4.17 11.36 6.21
C VAL A 159 -4.23 12.69 5.47
N HIS A 160 -3.89 12.68 4.19
CA HIS A 160 -3.88 13.92 3.40
C HIS A 160 -5.25 14.33 2.87
N SER A 161 -6.22 13.41 2.84
CA SER A 161 -7.56 13.71 2.37
C SER A 161 -8.55 12.60 2.68
N ASP A 162 -9.85 12.89 2.71
CA ASP A 162 -10.92 11.89 2.75
C ASP A 162 -11.99 12.14 1.68
N GLN A 163 -12.78 11.11 1.39
CA GLN A 163 -13.92 11.21 0.50
C GLN A 163 -15.06 12.01 1.16
N ILE A 164 -15.50 13.07 0.47
CA ILE A 164 -16.67 13.85 0.87
C ILE A 164 -17.94 12.96 0.80
N GLY A 165 -18.75 13.04 1.85
CA GLY A 165 -20.04 12.35 1.91
C GLY A 165 -19.97 10.88 2.34
N VAL A 166 -18.80 10.43 2.77
CA VAL A 166 -18.61 9.14 3.46
C VAL A 166 -18.06 9.44 4.85
N GLU A 167 -18.52 8.69 5.85
CA GLU A 167 -18.03 8.78 7.22
C GLU A 167 -16.56 8.33 7.29
N GLU A 168 -15.74 9.05 8.06
CA GLU A 168 -14.27 8.95 8.00
C GLU A 168 -13.77 7.56 8.45
N GLU A 169 -14.34 6.95 9.50
CA GLU A 169 -14.00 5.60 9.94
C GLU A 169 -14.35 4.55 8.88
N THR A 170 -15.55 4.66 8.31
CA THR A 170 -16.02 3.77 7.24
C THR A 170 -15.11 3.84 6.02
N TRP A 171 -14.74 5.07 5.62
CA TRP A 171 -13.81 5.28 4.52
C TRP A 171 -12.46 4.63 4.82
N ALA A 172 -11.83 4.97 5.95
CA ALA A 172 -10.53 4.44 6.34
C ALA A 172 -10.52 2.91 6.44
N LYS A 173 -11.58 2.33 7.01
CA LYS A 173 -11.74 0.88 7.18
C LYS A 173 -11.59 0.13 5.85
N TRP A 174 -12.21 0.61 4.77
CA TRP A 174 -12.12 -0.06 3.48
C TRP A 174 -10.70 -0.16 2.93
N PHE A 175 -9.84 0.81 3.22
CA PHE A 175 -8.43 0.80 2.79
C PHE A 175 -7.54 -0.02 3.72
N LEU A 176 -7.74 0.11 5.04
CA LEU A 176 -6.95 -0.64 6.03
C LEU A 176 -7.25 -2.13 5.99
N GLU A 177 -8.49 -2.48 5.68
CA GLU A 177 -8.92 -3.87 5.51
C GLU A 177 -8.86 -4.33 4.05
N GLU A 178 -8.26 -3.58 3.13
CA GLU A 178 -8.03 -4.02 1.74
C GLU A 178 -9.28 -4.54 1.01
N TYR A 179 -10.36 -3.74 1.01
CA TYR A 179 -11.60 -4.14 0.34
C TYR A 179 -11.38 -4.31 -1.18
N PRO A 180 -11.97 -5.34 -1.81
CA PRO A 180 -11.96 -5.48 -3.26
C PRO A 180 -12.63 -4.26 -3.91
N ALA A 181 -12.06 -3.80 -5.02
CA ALA A 181 -12.56 -2.62 -5.71
C ALA A 181 -12.34 -2.69 -7.22
N THR A 182 -13.06 -1.82 -7.93
CA THR A 182 -12.75 -1.43 -9.31
C THR A 182 -12.57 0.08 -9.41
N LEU A 183 -11.64 0.50 -10.26
CA LEU A 183 -11.29 1.90 -10.46
C LEU A 183 -11.33 2.23 -11.94
N VAL A 184 -11.98 3.33 -12.29
CA VAL A 184 -11.84 3.98 -13.59
C VAL A 184 -11.12 5.32 -13.34
N PRO A 185 -9.81 5.41 -13.65
CA PRO A 185 -9.06 6.63 -13.45
C PRO A 185 -9.59 7.75 -14.35
N TYR A 186 -9.67 8.96 -13.80
CA TYR A 186 -9.99 10.13 -14.61
C TYR A 186 -8.79 10.50 -15.48
N LYS A 187 -8.92 10.29 -16.80
CA LYS A 187 -7.99 10.85 -17.78
C LYS A 187 -8.47 12.27 -18.13
N LYS A 188 -7.67 13.29 -17.79
CA LYS A 188 -7.83 14.61 -18.40
C LYS A 188 -7.55 14.45 -19.88
N ILE A 189 -8.57 14.57 -20.72
CA ILE A 189 -8.37 14.82 -22.14
C ILE A 189 -7.69 16.19 -22.20
N ASN A 190 -6.40 16.22 -22.55
CA ASN A 190 -5.76 17.47 -22.92
C ASN A 190 -6.44 17.92 -24.21
N ALA A 191 -7.43 18.80 -24.09
CA ALA A 191 -7.92 19.59 -25.20
C ALA A 191 -6.74 20.47 -25.65
N SER A 192 -6.00 19.96 -26.63
CA SER A 192 -5.03 20.75 -27.37
C SER A 192 -5.86 21.68 -28.25
N ASN A 193 -5.92 22.96 -27.87
CA ASN A 193 -6.41 24.03 -28.73
C ASN A 193 -5.47 24.20 -29.94
#